data_AF-A0A523Y4C2-F1
#
_entry.id   AF-A0A523Y4C2-F1
#
_cell.length_a   1.000
_cell.length_b   1.000
_cell.length_c   1.000
_cell.angle_alpha   90.00
_cell.angle_beta   90.00
_cell.angle_gamma   90.00
#
_symmetry.space_group_name_H-M   'P 1'
#
loop_
_entity.id
_entity.type
_entity.pdbx_description
1 polymer ?
#
loop_
_entity_poly.entity_id
_entity_poly.type
_entity_poly.pdbx_seq_one_letter_code
_entity_poly.pdbx_strand_id
1 'polypeptide(L)' 'DNRNIMAAQIAKHIFNVPKVICRIYDPLREELYQTLGLDAVSPTTVLAQLLREKLVE' A
#
# COMPACT_ATOMS: atom_id res chain seq x y z
N ASP A 1 -5.26 -7.71 -3.79
CA ASP A 1 -5.31 -6.89 -2.56
C ASP A 1 -5.49 -7.74 -1.31
N ASN A 2 -6.66 -8.35 -1.08
CA ASN A 2 -6.93 -9.11 0.15
C ASN A 2 -5.86 -10.17 0.51
N ARG A 3 -5.33 -10.89 -0.50
CA ARG A 3 -4.23 -11.85 -0.29
C ARG A 3 -2.93 -11.19 0.17
N ASN A 4 -2.58 -10.05 -0.43
CA ASN A 4 -1.39 -9.30 -0.08
C ASN A 4 -1.52 -8.70 1.33
N ILE A 5 -2.70 -8.17 1.65
CA ILE A 5 -3.01 -7.61 2.97
C ILE A 5 -2.90 -8.71 4.03
N MET A 6 -3.52 -9.86 3.80
CA MET A 6 -3.44 -11.00 4.73
C MET A 6 -1.99 -11.43 4.94
N ALA A 7 -1.22 -11.61 3.87
CA ALA A 7 0.19 -11.98 3.99
C ALA A 7 1.02 -10.92 4.73
N ALA A 8 0.76 -9.63 4.47
CA ALA A 8 1.44 -8.52 5.12
C ALA A 8 1.12 -8.43 6.62
N GLN A 9 -0.16 -8.61 7.00
CA GLN A 9 -0.60 -8.71 8.39
C GLN A 9 0.09 -9.87 9.11
N ILE A 10 0.14 -11.05 8.49
CA ILE A 10 0.83 -12.22 9.04
C ILE A 10 2.32 -11.91 9.25
N ALA A 11 3.01 -11.35 8.25
CA ALA A 11 4.41 -10.98 8.35
C ALA A 11 4.65 -9.97 9.49
N LYS A 12 3.82 -8.93 9.59
CA LYS A 12 3.97 -7.85 10.59
C LYS A 12 3.67 -8.32 12.01
N HIS A 13 2.55 -9.03 12.21
CA HIS A 13 2.02 -9.32 13.55
C HIS A 13 2.36 -10.71 14.08
N ILE A 14 2.50 -11.72 13.22
CA ILE A 14 2.83 -13.09 13.65
C ILE A 14 4.34 -13.28 13.65
N PHE A 15 5.00 -12.89 12.55
CA PHE A 15 6.44 -13.05 12.39
C PHE A 15 7.25 -11.85 12.87
N ASN A 16 6.60 -10.79 13.36
CA ASN A 16 7.24 -9.58 13.88
C ASN A 16 8.26 -8.96 12.91
N VAL A 17 7.99 -9.04 11.60
CA VAL A 17 8.87 -8.44 10.59
C VAL A 17 8.87 -6.92 10.78
N PRO A 18 10.04 -6.28 10.95
CA PRO A 18 10.12 -4.88 11.35
C PRO A 18 9.49 -3.94 10.32
N LYS A 19 9.66 -4.24 9.03
CA LYS A 19 9.15 -3.44 7.91
C LYS A 19 8.46 -4.32 6.89
N VAL A 20 7.21 -4.00 6.57
CA VAL A 20 6.38 -4.74 5.60
C VAL A 20 5.69 -3.71 4.71
N ILE A 21 5.78 -3.91 3.39
CA ILE A 21 5.11 -3.07 2.40
C ILE A 21 4.08 -3.94 1.68
N CYS A 22 2.85 -3.44 1.55
CA CYS A 22 1.76 -4.15 0.91
C CYS A 22 1.31 -3.42 -0.36
N ARG A 23 1.37 -4.10 -1.50
CA ARG A 23 0.77 -3.58 -2.74
C ARG A 23 -0.76 -3.75 -2.70
N ILE A 24 -1.47 -2.65 -2.92
CA ILE A 24 -2.94 -2.60 -3.06
C ILE A 24 -3.26 -1.94 -4.41
N TYR A 25 -4.28 -2.38 -5.16
CA TYR A 25 -4.64 -1.76 -6.43
C TYR A 25 -5.61 -0.58 -6.26
N ASP A 26 -6.57 -0.74 -5.35
CA ASP A 26 -7.62 0.24 -5.07
C ASP A 26 -7.11 1.35 -4.12
N PRO A 27 -6.99 2.61 -4.57
CA PRO A 27 -6.56 3.73 -3.72
C PRO A 27 -7.42 3.94 -2.47
N LEU A 28 -8.73 3.66 -2.56
CA LEU A 28 -9.62 3.83 -1.39
C LEU A 28 -9.30 2.81 -0.29
N ARG A 29 -8.79 1.65 -0.68
CA ARG A 29 -8.35 0.62 0.26
C ARG A 29 -6.98 0.95 0.85
N GLU A 30 -6.09 1.56 0.08
CA GLU A 30 -4.76 1.98 0.54
C GLU A 30 -4.84 2.79 1.84
N GLU A 31 -5.69 3.82 1.87
CA GLU A 31 -5.89 4.69 3.04
C GLU A 31 -6.41 3.91 4.26
N LEU A 32 -7.42 3.05 4.04
CA LEU A 32 -7.97 2.21 5.11
C LEU A 32 -6.89 1.31 5.74
N TYR A 33 -6.06 0.66 4.93
CA TYR A 33 -5.06 -0.27 5.46
C TYR A 33 -3.83 0.42 6.06
N GLN A 34 -3.52 1.66 5.65
CA GLN A 34 -2.54 2.50 6.34
C GLN A 34 -2.94 2.77 7.79
N THR A 35 -4.23 3.00 8.06
CA THR A 35 -4.71 3.17 9.45
C THR A 35 -4.54 1.91 10.31
N LEU A 36 -4.43 0.74 9.69
CA LEU A 36 -4.19 -0.55 10.36
C LEU A 36 -2.69 -0.87 10.53
N GLY A 37 -1.81 0.11 10.31
CA GLY A 37 -0.36 -0.02 10.51
C GLY A 37 0.37 -0.79 9.41
N LEU A 38 -0.25 -0.95 8.24
CA LEU A 38 0.41 -1.49 7.05
C LEU A 38 0.81 -0.35 6.11
N ASP A 39 2.09 -0.33 5.74
CA ASP A 39 2.55 0.54 4.65
C ASP A 39 2.01 0.02 3.32
N ALA A 40 0.80 0.47 2.96
CA ALA A 40 0.16 0.14 1.69
C ALA A 40 0.60 1.12 0.59
N VAL A 41 0.83 0.58 -0.60
CA VAL A 41 1.18 1.37 -1.80
C VAL A 41 0.24 1.00 -2.94
N SER A 42 -0.42 2.01 -3.52
CA SER A 42 -1.22 1.87 -4.72
C SER A 42 -0.46 2.28 -5.99
N PRO A 43 -0.21 1.34 -6.92
CA PRO A 43 0.35 1.69 -8.23
C PRO A 43 -0.48 2.72 -8.98
N THR A 44 -1.81 2.73 -8.77
CA THR A 44 -2.72 3.68 -9.39
C THR A 44 -2.45 5.10 -8.88
N THR A 45 -2.34 5.27 -7.56
CA THR A 45 -2.03 6.56 -6.93
C THR A 45 -0.65 7.05 -7.35
N VAL A 46 0.36 6.17 -7.30
CA VAL A 46 1.75 6.48 -7.68
C VAL A 46 1.82 6.91 -9.14
N LEU A 47 1.18 6.17 -10.05
CA LEU A 47 1.20 6.51 -11.48
C LEU A 47 0.48 7.84 -11.75
N ALA A 48 -0.68 8.08 -11.12
CA ALA A 48 -1.40 9.33 -11.28
C ALA A 48 -0.57 10.53 -10.80
N GLN A 49 0.16 10.40 -9.70
CA GLN A 49 1.06 11.43 -9.21
C GLN A 49 2.22 11.69 -10.19
N LEU A 50 2.88 10.64 -10.68
CA LEU A 50 3.97 10.76 -11.66
C LEU A 50 3.51 11.45 -12.95
N LEU A 51 2.31 11.10 -13.43
CA LEU A 51 1.71 11.74 -14.61
C LEU A 51 1.42 13.22 -14.35
N ARG A 52 0.86 13.56 -13.18
CA ARG A 52 0.60 14.96 -12.81
C ARG A 52 1.89 15.77 -12.76
N GLU A 53 2.95 15.24 -12.15
CA GLU A 53 4.26 15.90 -12.08
C GLU A 53 4.79 16.20 -13.48
N LYS A 54 4.69 15.24 -14.41
CA LYS A 54 5.12 15.41 -15.80
C LYS A 54 4.27 16.35 -16.65
N LEU A 55 3.04 16.63 -16.25
CA LEU A 55 2.14 17.55 -16.95
C LEU A 55 2.23 18.99 -16.44
N VAL A 56 2.77 19.19 -15.22
CA VAL A 56 2.87 20.50 -14.57
C VAL A 56 4.30 21.07 -14.62
N GLU A 57 5.31 20.23 -14.91
CA GLU A 57 6.62 20.66 -15.46
C GLU A 57 6.45 21.34 -16.83
#